data_AF-A0AAE7J304-F1
#
_entry.id   AF-A0AAE7J304-F1
#
_cell.length_a   1.000
_cell.length_b   1.000
_cell.length_c   1.000
_cell.angle_alpha   90.00
_cell.angle_beta   90.00
_cell.angle_gamma   90.00
#
_symmetry.space_group_name_H-M   'P 1'
#
loop_
_entity.id
_entity.type
_entity.pdbx_description
1 polymer ?
#
loop_
_entity_poly.entity_id
_entity_poly.type
_entity_poly.pdbx_seq_one_letter_code
_entity_poly.pdbx_strand_id
1 'polypeptide(L)' 'MSADCEGWPYLPPELLRPSRSRQVCMTCHWFRHHAGASCITLLCCQLHQGLIAQGEHLSRRCHGWSEAQALRQGWAPEVG' A
#
# COMPACT_ATOMS: atom_id res chain seq x y z
N MET A 1 13.43 10.74 -7.11
CA MET A 1 12.97 10.16 -8.40
C MET A 1 11.76 9.30 -8.07
N SER A 2 10.54 9.76 -8.41
CA SER A 2 9.37 8.89 -8.31
C SER A 2 9.59 7.75 -9.29
N ALA A 3 9.55 6.51 -8.81
CA ALA A 3 9.46 5.37 -9.71
C ALA A 3 8.16 5.53 -10.52
N ASP A 4 8.28 5.50 -11.84
CA ASP A 4 7.17 5.55 -12.78
C ASP A 4 6.35 4.26 -12.61
N CYS A 5 5.39 4.28 -11.67
CA CYS A 5 4.56 3.09 -11.38
C CYS A 5 3.39 2.91 -12.34
N GLU A 6 3.21 3.80 -13.32
CA GLU A 6 2.12 3.72 -14.31
C GLU A 6 2.18 2.44 -15.16
N GLY A 7 3.37 1.87 -15.38
CA GLY A 7 3.56 0.62 -16.13
C GLY A 7 3.54 -0.65 -15.28
N TRP A 8 3.33 -0.56 -13.97
CA TRP A 8 3.39 -1.73 -13.09
C TRP A 8 2.14 -2.61 -13.21
N PRO A 9 2.29 -3.94 -13.14
CA PRO A 9 1.13 -4.82 -13.08
C PRO A 9 0.39 -4.66 -11.75
N TYR A 10 -0.90 -4.98 -11.72
CA TYR A 10 -1.62 -5.14 -10.45
C TYR A 10 -1.05 -6.33 -9.67
N LEU A 11 -0.99 -6.17 -8.34
CA LEU A 11 -0.54 -7.24 -7.46
C LEU A 11 -1.49 -8.43 -7.56
N PRO A 12 -0.94 -9.63 -7.74
CA PRO A 12 -1.76 -10.82 -7.78
C PRO A 12 -2.28 -11.14 -6.36
N PRO A 13 -3.42 -11.84 -6.24
CA PRO A 13 -4.07 -12.10 -4.95
C PRO A 13 -3.17 -12.78 -3.91
N GLU A 14 -2.20 -13.58 -4.35
CA GLU A 14 -1.28 -14.33 -3.50
C GLU A 14 -0.34 -13.41 -2.73
N LEU A 15 -0.11 -12.18 -3.23
CA LEU A 15 0.68 -11.16 -2.54
C LEU A 15 -0.15 -10.29 -1.59
N LEU A 16 -1.47 -10.40 -1.61
CA LEU A 16 -2.40 -9.59 -0.81
C LEU A 16 -3.17 -10.46 0.19
N ARG A 17 -2.90 -10.25 1.48
CA ARG A 17 -3.60 -10.93 2.57
C ARG A 17 -4.78 -10.09 3.06
N PRO A 18 -5.98 -10.68 3.24
CA PRO A 18 -7.09 -9.99 3.88
C PRO A 18 -6.72 -9.48 5.27
N SER A 19 -7.26 -8.32 5.63
CA SER A 19 -7.07 -7.69 6.94
C SER A 19 -8.39 -7.07 7.39
N ARG A 20 -8.71 -7.20 8.68
CA ARG A 20 -9.94 -6.65 9.29
C ARG A 20 -9.65 -5.57 10.33
N SER A 21 -8.42 -5.07 10.36
CA SER A 21 -7.94 -4.07 11.32
C SER A 21 -7.17 -2.97 10.58
N ARG A 22 -6.52 -2.05 11.32
CA ARG A 22 -5.68 -0.99 10.76
C ARG A 22 -4.43 -1.50 10.01
N GLN A 23 -4.23 -2.81 9.94
CA GLN A 23 -3.10 -3.48 9.28
C GLN A 23 -3.35 -3.66 7.78
N VAL A 24 -3.38 -2.58 7.02
CA VAL A 24 -3.76 -2.56 5.59
C VAL A 24 -2.65 -1.94 4.75
N CYS A 25 -2.69 -2.10 3.42
CA CYS A 25 -1.66 -1.54 2.54
C CYS A 25 -1.54 -0.02 2.72
N MET A 26 -2.64 0.71 2.95
CA MET A 26 -2.59 2.16 3.18
C MET A 26 -1.68 2.57 4.35
N THR A 27 -1.51 1.70 5.36
CA THR A 27 -0.62 1.91 6.52
C THR A 27 0.73 1.19 6.37
N CYS A 28 1.02 0.62 5.20
CA CYS A 28 2.27 -0.07 4.92
C CYS A 28 3.39 0.93 4.62
N HIS A 29 4.59 0.64 5.13
CA HIS A 29 5.80 1.44 4.85
C HIS A 29 6.04 1.65 3.35
N TRP A 30 5.79 0.62 2.55
CA TRP A 30 6.04 0.54 1.11
C TRP A 30 4.94 1.13 0.25
N PHE A 31 3.83 1.56 0.84
CA PHE A 31 2.71 2.09 0.11
C PHE A 31 2.97 3.53 -0.33
N ARG A 32 2.61 3.85 -1.57
CA ARG A 32 2.70 5.19 -2.14
C ARG A 32 1.47 5.49 -2.98
N HIS A 33 0.98 6.72 -2.88
CA HIS A 33 0.07 7.30 -3.86
C HIS A 33 0.89 7.92 -4.98
N HIS A 34 0.47 7.71 -6.21
CA HIS A 34 1.03 8.35 -7.39
C HIS A 34 -0.09 9.00 -8.20
N ALA A 35 0.09 10.27 -8.56
CA ALA A 35 -0.85 10.96 -9.45
C ALA A 35 -0.53 10.56 -10.89
N GLY A 36 -1.32 9.64 -11.46
CA GLY A 36 -1.12 9.17 -12.83
C GLY A 36 -1.55 10.20 -13.88
N ALA A 37 -1.18 9.95 -15.15
CA ALA A 37 -1.31 10.86 -16.28
C ALA A 37 -2.74 11.36 -16.57
N SER A 38 -3.77 10.65 -16.10
CA SER A 38 -5.20 11.02 -16.28
C SER A 38 -5.88 11.53 -15.02
N CYS A 39 -5.12 12.06 -14.04
CA CYS A 39 -5.63 12.46 -12.72
C CYS A 39 -6.24 11.29 -11.92
N ILE A 40 -5.95 10.05 -12.31
CA ILE A 40 -6.34 8.85 -11.57
C ILE A 40 -5.21 8.54 -10.60
N THR A 41 -5.52 8.53 -9.30
CA THR A 41 -4.55 8.15 -8.27
C THR A 41 -4.26 6.64 -8.38
N LEU A 42 -3.01 6.32 -8.68
CA LEU A 42 -2.48 4.97 -8.62
C LEU A 42 -2.01 4.67 -7.19
N LEU A 43 -2.29 3.45 -6.76
CA LEU A 43 -1.92 2.94 -5.45
C LEU A 43 -0.79 1.94 -5.65
N CYS A 44 0.43 2.30 -5.25
CA CYS A 44 1.62 1.55 -5.60
C CYS A 44 2.23 0.89 -4.36
N CYS A 45 2.62 -0.39 -4.48
CA CYS A 45 3.47 -1.09 -3.51
C CYS A 45 4.92 -1.08 -4.01
N GLN A 46 5.79 -0.32 -3.35
CA GLN A 46 7.18 -0.16 -3.78
C GLN A 46 8.02 -1.43 -3.60
N LEU A 47 7.69 -2.28 -2.60
CA LEU A 47 8.39 -3.54 -2.37
C LEU A 47 8.20 -4.52 -3.53
N HIS A 48 6.96 -4.66 -3.99
CA HIS A 48 6.59 -5.62 -5.03
C HIS A 48 6.56 -5.01 -6.42
N GLN A 49 6.83 -3.71 -6.56
CA GLN A 49 6.74 -2.96 -7.81
C GLN A 49 5.42 -3.23 -8.55
N GLY A 50 4.31 -3.15 -7.81
CA GLY A 50 2.98 -3.48 -8.31
C GLY A 50 1.90 -2.52 -7.86
N LEU A 51 0.84 -2.42 -8.66
CA LEU A 51 -0.35 -1.62 -8.37
C LEU A 51 -1.31 -2.37 -7.44
N ILE A 52 -1.98 -1.64 -6.55
CA ILE A 52 -3.03 -2.16 -5.68
C ILE A 52 -4.35 -1.66 -6.25
N ALA A 53 -5.33 -2.56 -6.43
CA ALA A 53 -6.64 -2.15 -6.90
C ALA A 53 -7.32 -1.20 -5.89
N GLN A 54 -8.20 -0.33 -6.40
CA GLN A 54 -8.98 0.57 -5.56
C GLN A 54 -9.82 -0.24 -4.55
N GLY A 55 -9.89 0.24 -3.31
CA GLY A 55 -10.53 -0.46 -2.18
C GLY A 55 -9.68 -1.54 -1.51
N GLU A 56 -8.88 -2.32 -2.25
CA GLU A 56 -8.06 -3.40 -1.69
C GLU A 56 -6.99 -2.88 -0.70
N HIS A 57 -6.53 -1.64 -0.89
CA HIS A 57 -5.60 -0.98 0.02
C HIS A 57 -6.16 -0.68 1.42
N LEU A 58 -7.49 -0.76 1.59
CA LEU A 58 -8.22 -0.52 2.83
C LEU A 58 -8.68 -1.82 3.52
N SER A 59 -8.61 -2.95 2.82
CA SER A 59 -9.11 -4.25 3.31
C SER A 59 -8.04 -5.36 3.26
N ARG A 60 -6.90 -5.10 2.63
CA ARG A 60 -5.80 -6.07 2.49
C ARG A 60 -4.45 -5.42 2.76
N ARG A 61 -3.45 -6.26 3.02
CA ARG A 61 -2.05 -5.88 3.19
C ARG A 61 -1.14 -6.76 2.33
N CYS A 62 -0.04 -6.20 1.84
CA CYS A 62 1.01 -6.99 1.21
C CYS A 62 1.82 -7.77 2.25
N HIS A 63 2.57 -8.79 1.82
CA HIS A 63 3.47 -9.55 2.72
C HIS A 63 4.58 -8.71 3.36
N GLY A 64 4.93 -7.57 2.74
CA GLY A 64 5.89 -6.63 3.31
C GLY A 64 5.37 -5.77 4.46
N TRP A 65 4.09 -5.89 4.84
CA TRP A 65 3.53 -5.10 5.93
C TRP A 65 4.10 -5.58 7.27
N SER A 66 4.63 -4.65 8.07
CA SER A 66 5.20 -4.93 9.39
C SER A 66 4.75 -3.86 10.38
N GLU A 67 4.29 -4.30 11.56
CA GLU A 67 3.87 -3.40 12.63
C GLU A 67 5.00 -2.49 13.10
N ALA A 68 6.21 -3.03 13.27
CA ALA A 68 7.40 -2.25 13.63
C ALA A 68 7.70 -1.14 12.61
N GLN A 69 7.47 -1.39 11.31
CA GLN A 69 7.70 -0.40 10.26
C GLN A 69 6.57 0.64 10.18
N ALA A 70 5.31 0.22 10.42
CA ALA A 70 4.17 1.11 10.50
C ALA A 70 4.30 2.08 11.69
N LEU A 71 4.74 1.58 12.85
CA LEU A 71 5.00 2.39 14.04
C LEU A 71 6.15 3.39 13.83
N ARG A 72 7.22 2.99 13.13
CA ARG A 72 8.35 3.88 12.80
C ARG A 72 7.99 5.05 11.88
N GLN A 73 6.94 4.93 11.08
CA GLN A 73 6.45 6.03 10.25
C GLN A 73 5.50 6.99 11.00
N GLY A 74 5.32 6.80 12.31
CA GLY A 74 4.55 7.72 13.15
C GLY A 74 3.04 7.52 13.06
N TRP A 75 2.55 6.33 12.70
CA TRP A 75 1.13 6.03 12.81
C TRP A 75 0.71 5.93 14.28
N ALA A 76 0.13 7.00 14.81
CA ALA A 76 -0.52 7.02 16.12
C ALA A 76 -1.90 7.69 16.02
N PRO A 77 -2.98 6.92 15.83
CA PRO A 77 -4.33 7.43 15.96
C PRO A 77 -4.80 7.04 17.37
N GLU A 78 -4.61 7.95 18.31
CA GLU A 78 -5.41 8.14 19.53
C GLU A 78 -5.39 7.12 20.71
N VAL A 79 -4.39 6.26 20.95
CA VAL A 79 -4.38 5.41 22.17
C VAL A 79 -3.00 5.30 22.85
N GLY A 80 -2.86 6.06 23.94
CA GLY A 80 -2.63 5.45 25.26
C GLY A 80 -3.97 5.27 25.96
#